data_AF-A0A258X0G1-F1
#
_entry.id   AF-A0A258X0G1-F1
#
_cell.length_a   1.000
_cell.length_b   1.000
_cell.length_c   1.000
_cell.angle_alpha   90.00
_cell.angle_beta   90.00
_cell.angle_gamma   90.00
#
_symmetry.space_group_name_H-M   'P 1'
#
loop_
_entity.id
_entity.type
_entity.pdbx_description
1 polymer ?
#
loop_
_entity_poly.entity_id
_entity_poly.type
_entity_poly.pdbx_seq_one_letter_code
_entity_poly.pdbx_strand_id
1 'polypeptide(L)'
;MDIASVNTQKALPIIGSKEGDKALREKTDQFESIIVKMMLDEAMKDEKNLYTTNDPGDKIFKSMYREELSNASAGGFGFSQMLFEHLTQKGVKH
;
A
#
# COMPACT_ATOMS: atom_id res chain seq x y z
N MET A 1 1.52 -40.83 6.38
CA MET A 1 1.76 -39.39 6.64
C MET A 1 1.73 -38.70 5.30
N ASP A 2 0.70 -37.90 5.10
CA ASP A 2 0.25 -37.40 3.80
C ASP A 2 1.24 -36.48 3.11
N ILE A 3 1.59 -36.84 1.88
CA ILE A 3 2.41 -36.07 0.95
C ILE A 3 1.47 -35.18 0.12
N ALA A 4 0.75 -34.28 0.79
CA ALA A 4 -0.24 -33.43 0.12
C ALA A 4 -0.29 -32.02 0.71
N SER A 5 0.87 -31.38 0.87
CA SER A 5 0.93 -29.93 0.88
C SER A 5 0.67 -29.43 -0.54
N VAL A 6 -0.60 -29.42 -0.93
CA VAL A 6 -1.07 -28.86 -2.21
C VAL A 6 -0.74 -27.37 -2.18
N ASN A 7 0.40 -27.00 -2.75
CA ASN A 7 0.68 -25.64 -3.16
C ASN A 7 -0.26 -25.33 -4.33
N THR A 8 -1.49 -24.91 -4.03
CA THR A 8 -2.38 -24.34 -5.04
C THR A 8 -1.74 -23.05 -5.52
N GLN A 9 -0.96 -23.13 -6.60
CA GLN A 9 -0.57 -21.95 -7.37
C GLN A 9 -1.86 -21.36 -7.95
N LYS A 10 -2.48 -20.45 -7.20
CA LYS A 10 -3.65 -19.71 -7.64
C LYS A 10 -3.23 -18.99 -8.93
N ALA A 11 -3.91 -19.31 -10.03
CA ALA A 11 -3.61 -18.71 -11.32
C ALA A 11 -3.57 -17.19 -11.16
N LEU A 12 -2.50 -16.57 -11.69
CA LEU A 12 -2.34 -15.12 -11.60
C LEU A 12 -3.53 -14.46 -12.32
N PRO A 13 -4.19 -13.48 -11.68
CA PRO A 13 -5.28 -12.76 -12.32
C PRO A 13 -4.79 -12.05 -13.59
N ILE A 14 -5.59 -12.10 -14.66
CA ILE A 14 -5.27 -11.50 -15.95
C ILE A 14 -5.82 -10.06 -15.97
N ILE A 15 -4.95 -9.10 -16.26
CA ILE A 15 -5.31 -7.67 -16.42
C ILE A 15 -6.27 -7.53 -17.61
N GLY A 16 -7.35 -6.73 -17.45
CA GLY A 16 -8.43 -6.58 -18.41
C GLY A 16 -9.62 -7.53 -18.20
N SER A 17 -9.53 -8.45 -17.23
CA SER A 17 -10.70 -9.16 -16.69
C SER A 17 -11.27 -8.41 -15.49
N LYS A 18 -12.57 -8.55 -15.21
CA LYS A 18 -13.20 -7.88 -14.05
C LYS A 18 -12.52 -8.27 -12.72
N GLU A 19 -12.15 -9.53 -12.57
CA GLU A 19 -11.46 -10.05 -11.40
C GLU A 19 -10.02 -9.55 -11.33
N GLY A 20 -9.33 -9.46 -12.48
CA GLY A 20 -7.96 -8.98 -12.54
C GLY A 20 -7.83 -7.48 -12.36
N ASP A 21 -8.75 -6.69 -12.89
CA ASP A 21 -8.78 -5.23 -12.69
C ASP A 21 -9.11 -4.89 -11.23
N LYS A 22 -10.00 -5.66 -10.60
CA LYS A 22 -10.25 -5.54 -9.16
C LYS A 22 -8.99 -5.83 -8.34
N ALA A 23 -8.29 -6.92 -8.65
CA ALA A 23 -7.04 -7.27 -7.97
C ALA A 23 -5.94 -6.23 -8.24
N LEU A 24 -5.85 -5.73 -9.47
CA LEU A 24 -4.90 -4.69 -9.86
C LEU A 24 -5.15 -3.40 -9.07
N ARG A 25 -6.42 -2.98 -8.97
CA ARG A 25 -6.82 -1.79 -8.20
C ARG A 25 -6.44 -1.90 -6.73
N GLU A 26 -6.73 -3.04 -6.10
CA GLU A 26 -6.36 -3.28 -4.70
C GLU A 26 -4.84 -3.17 -4.50
N LYS A 27 -4.04 -3.68 -5.44
CA LYS A 27 -2.57 -3.62 -5.36
C LYS A 27 -2.03 -2.22 -5.61
N THR A 28 -2.63 -1.44 -6.51
CA THR A 28 -2.23 -0.05 -6.75
C THR A 28 -2.58 0.85 -5.57
N ASP A 29 -3.72 0.61 -4.91
CA ASP A 29 -4.11 1.35 -3.70
C ASP A 29 -3.17 1.01 -2.51
N GLN A 30 -2.80 -0.28 -2.35
CA GLN A 30 -1.79 -0.70 -1.37
C GLN A 30 -0.43 -0.04 -1.62
N PHE A 31 -0.02 0.05 -2.88
CA PHE A 31 1.23 0.72 -3.26
C PHE A 31 1.21 2.22 -2.94
N GLU A 32 0.09 2.91 -3.22
CA GLU A 32 -0.07 4.31 -2.87
C GLU A 32 -0.01 4.53 -1.35
N SER A 33 -0.63 3.66 -0.54
CA SER A 33 -0.47 3.73 0.93
C SER A 33 0.99 3.65 1.35
N ILE A 34 1.81 2.80 0.74
CA ILE A 34 3.25 2.73 1.09
C ILE A 34 3.96 4.06 0.78
N ILE A 35 3.68 4.65 -0.38
CA ILE A 35 4.26 5.95 -0.76
C ILE A 35 3.81 7.06 0.19
N VAL A 36 2.51 7.13 0.49
CA VAL A 36 1.94 8.11 1.41
C VAL A 36 2.56 7.96 2.78
N LYS A 37 2.70 6.74 3.28
CA LYS A 37 3.38 6.45 4.55
C LYS A 37 4.82 6.93 4.53
N MET A 38 5.59 6.63 3.48
CA MET A 38 6.97 7.11 3.35
C MET A 38 7.04 8.65 3.35
N MET A 39 6.12 9.30 2.62
CA MET A 39 6.05 10.75 2.58
C MET A 39 5.69 11.34 3.96
N LEU A 40 4.72 10.76 4.66
CA LEU A 40 4.34 11.15 6.03
C LEU A 40 5.49 10.91 7.02
N ASP A 41 6.22 9.82 6.85
CA ASP A 41 7.37 9.50 7.69
C ASP A 41 8.50 10.52 7.54
N GLU A 42 8.74 11.02 6.33
CA GLU A 42 9.68 12.12 6.08
C GLU A 42 9.13 13.50 6.50
N ALA A 43 7.84 13.78 6.24
CA ALA A 43 7.24 15.07 6.57
C ALA A 43 7.11 15.30 8.08
N MET A 44 6.90 14.22 8.85
CA MET A 44 6.80 14.25 10.31
C MET A 44 8.14 13.89 10.99
N LYS A 45 9.27 14.00 10.28
CA LYS A 45 10.60 13.69 10.82
C LYS A 45 11.28 14.84 11.56
N ASP A 46 10.65 16.02 11.70
CA ASP A 46 11.17 17.15 12.50
C ASP A 46 10.06 17.77 13.38
N GLU A 47 10.31 18.35 14.56
CA GLU A 47 11.53 18.95 15.09
C GLU A 47 12.18 18.12 16.22
N LYS A 48 13.52 18.18 16.33
CA LYS A 48 14.24 18.00 17.60
C LYS A 48 13.67 18.95 18.66
N ASN A 49 12.53 18.62 19.24
CA ASN A 49 12.07 19.27 20.44
C ASN A 49 13.01 18.79 21.55
N LEU A 50 13.82 19.72 22.06
CA LEU A 50 14.72 19.55 23.21
C LEU A 50 14.00 19.03 24.47
N TYR A 51 12.66 18.91 24.40
CA TYR A 51 11.74 18.50 25.46
C TYR A 51 10.99 17.19 25.21
N THR A 52 11.24 16.48 24.10
CA THR A 52 10.63 15.16 23.90
C THR A 52 11.48 14.09 24.56
N THR A 53 11.13 13.78 25.80
CA THR A 53 11.50 12.51 26.43
C THR A 53 11.19 11.40 25.44
N ASN A 54 12.21 10.62 25.04
CA ASN A 54 12.12 9.52 24.08
C ASN A 54 11.24 8.38 24.63
N ASP A 55 9.95 8.62 24.85
CA ASP A 55 9.01 7.62 25.36
C ASP A 55 8.67 6.62 24.25
N PRO A 56 8.95 5.31 24.43
CA PRO A 56 8.57 4.27 23.48
C PRO A 56 7.08 4.29 23.12
N GLY A 57 6.20 4.68 24.05
CA GLY A 57 4.75 4.73 23.82
C GLY A 57 4.34 5.78 22.78
N ASP A 58 4.95 6.96 22.82
CA ASP A 58 4.67 8.05 21.87
C ASP A 58 5.10 7.69 20.44
N LYS A 59 6.24 6.99 20.30
CA LYS A 59 6.71 6.46 19.00
C LYS A 59 5.73 5.44 18.42
N ILE A 60 5.25 4.52 19.24
CA ILE A 60 4.28 3.49 18.83
C ILE A 60 2.97 4.16 18.39
N PHE A 61 2.41 5.07 19.20
CA PHE A 61 1.17 5.77 18.87
C PHE A 61 1.27 6.55 17.55
N LYS A 62 2.36 7.30 17.36
CA LYS A 62 2.61 8.03 16.11
C LYS A 62 2.72 7.10 14.91
N SER A 63 3.39 5.95 15.04
CA SER A 63 3.52 4.99 13.95
C SER A 63 2.17 4.38 13.53
N MET A 64 1.32 4.00 14.50
CA MET A 64 -0.02 3.49 14.23
C MET A 64 -0.91 4.57 13.58
N TYR A 65 -0.86 5.80 14.09
CA TYR A 65 -1.60 6.92 13.51
C TYR A 65 -1.21 7.18 12.06
N ARG A 66 0.10 7.16 11.75
CA ARG A 66 0.59 7.31 10.37
C ARG A 66 0.15 6.17 9.47
N GLU A 67 0.15 4.94 9.97
CA GLU A 67 -0.33 3.77 9.22
C GLU A 67 -1.82 3.87 8.89
N GLU A 68 -2.66 4.21 9.87
CA GLU A 68 -4.11 4.40 9.66
C GLU A 68 -4.40 5.57 8.73
N LEU A 69 -3.73 6.71 8.93
CA LEU A 69 -3.90 7.88 8.07
C LEU A 69 -3.49 7.58 6.63
N SER A 70 -2.40 6.83 6.45
CA SER A 70 -1.93 6.43 5.13
C SER A 70 -2.90 5.47 4.44
N ASN A 71 -3.40 4.47 5.16
CA ASN A 71 -4.39 3.54 4.65
C ASN A 71 -5.70 4.23 4.30
N ALA A 72 -6.17 5.16 5.14
CA ALA A 72 -7.38 5.95 4.88
C ALA A 72 -7.22 6.91 3.69
N SER A 73 -5.99 7.34 3.40
CA SER A 73 -5.70 8.25 2.28
C SER A 73 -5.33 7.53 0.98
N ALA A 74 -5.21 6.21 1.00
CA ALA A 74 -5.01 5.40 -0.20
C ALA A 74 -6.19 5.60 -1.17
N GLY A 75 -5.88 5.86 -2.44
CA GLY A 75 -6.85 6.25 -3.47
C GLY A 75 -7.18 7.75 -3.52
N GLY A 76 -6.78 8.53 -2.52
CA GLY A 76 -7.08 9.97 -2.43
C GLY A 76 -6.03 10.90 -3.06
N PHE A 77 -4.78 10.45 -3.18
CA PHE A 77 -3.68 11.24 -3.77
C PHE A 77 -3.58 11.11 -5.30
N GLY A 78 -4.25 10.11 -5.89
CA GLY A 78 -4.32 9.91 -7.33
C GLY A 78 -3.18 9.10 -7.94
N PHE A 79 -2.17 8.69 -7.15
CA PHE A 79 -1.07 7.86 -7.63
C PHE A 79 -1.53 6.45 -7.95
N SER A 80 -2.47 5.89 -7.17
CA SER A 80 -3.01 4.56 -7.46
C SER A 80 -3.77 4.52 -8.78
N GLN A 81 -4.52 5.58 -9.08
CA GLN A 81 -5.27 5.71 -10.34
C GLN A 81 -4.32 5.84 -11.54
N MET A 82 -3.28 6.69 -11.45
CA MET A 82 -2.29 6.82 -12.52
C MET A 82 -1.55 5.50 -12.79
N LEU A 83 -1.16 4.79 -11.74
CA LEU A 83 -0.49 3.49 -11.87
C LEU A 83 -1.45 2.42 -12.44
N PHE A 84 -2.70 2.40 -11.96
CA PHE A 84 -3.73 1.50 -12.46
C PHE A 84 -3.96 1.71 -13.96
N GLU A 85 -4.18 2.94 -14.41
CA GLU A 85 -4.36 3.27 -15.82
C GLU A 85 -3.14 2.87 -16.66
N HIS A 86 -1.93 3.16 -16.18
CA HIS A 86 -0.71 2.79 -16.89
C HIS A 86 -0.55 1.28 -17.05
N LEU A 87 -0.83 0.50 -15.99
CA LEU A 87 -0.71 -0.96 -16.00
C LEU A 87 -1.82 -1.61 -16.80
N THR A 88 -3.05 -1.08 -16.75
CA THR A 88 -4.16 -1.56 -17.58
C THR A 88 -3.88 -1.31 -19.05
N GLN A 89 -3.40 -0.12 -19.43
CA GLN A 89 -3.01 0.17 -20.83
C GLN A 89 -1.92 -0.77 -21.36
N LYS A 90 -0.98 -1.20 -20.51
CA LYS A 90 0.09 -2.15 -20.90
C LYS A 90 -0.35 -3.63 -20.83
N GLY A 91 -1.28 -3.95 -19.93
CA GLY A 91 -1.76 -5.31 -19.67
C GLY A 91 -2.82 -5.77 -20.66
N VAL A 92 -3.56 -4.84 -21.28
CA VAL A 92 -4.42 -5.11 -22.44
C VAL A 92 -3.50 -5.45 -23.62
N LYS A 93 -3.16 -6.73 -23.76
CA LYS A 93 -2.60 -7.24 -25.01
C LYS A 93 -3.67 -7.05 -26.09
N HIS A 94 -3.37 -6.22 -27.09
CA HIS A 94 -4.05 -6.28 -28.40
C HIS A 94 -3.86 -7.66 -29.03
#